data_AF-A0A7J9CHM4-F1
#
_entry.id   AF-A0A7J9CHM4-F1
#
_cell.length_a   1.000
_cell.length_b   1.000
_cell.length_c   1.000
_cell.angle_alpha   90.00
_cell.angle_beta   90.00
_cell.angle_gamma   90.00
#
_symmetry.space_group_name_H-M   'P 1'
#
loop_
_entity.id
_entity.type
_entity.pdbx_description
1 polymer ?
#
loop_
_entity_poly.entity_id
_entity_poly.type
_entity_poly.pdbx_seq_one_letter_code
_entity_poly.pdbx_strand_id
1 'polypeptide(L)'
;SVVSASQAAKAGIPLGELGNSSQIDFAFDDVDIIEERTLISVIGCQRLQGEEPIIQEKLVLSMADQLVFMVTENQYKRGLEGSIPVVIESLNWLETTEEIDDLFLGDAEFSQQLISKSFVILQQPLNNPAYVSHTFLD
;
A
#
# COMPACT_ATOMS: atom_id res chain seq x y z
N SER A 1 5.01 8.67 -9.93
CA SER A 1 5.13 7.94 -11.20
C SER A 1 5.52 8.85 -12.35
N VAL A 2 6.39 8.39 -13.25
CA VAL A 2 6.73 9.00 -14.54
C VAL A 2 5.48 9.17 -15.40
N VAL A 3 4.57 8.20 -15.37
CA VAL A 3 3.31 8.26 -16.12
C VAL A 3 2.47 9.43 -15.62
N SER A 4 2.22 9.53 -14.30
CA SER A 4 1.44 10.62 -13.72
C SER A 4 2.07 11.99 -13.99
N ALA A 5 3.38 12.13 -13.82
CA ALA A 5 4.10 13.38 -14.14
C ALA A 5 3.97 13.75 -15.63
N SER A 6 4.08 12.77 -16.53
CA SER A 6 3.91 12.99 -17.97
C SER A 6 2.49 13.48 -18.32
N GLN A 7 1.45 12.89 -17.72
CA GLN A 7 0.07 13.31 -17.96
C GLN A 7 -0.22 14.70 -17.39
N ALA A 8 0.28 14.99 -16.19
CA ALA A 8 0.16 16.31 -15.58
C ALA A 8 0.84 17.40 -16.43
N ALA A 9 2.06 17.15 -16.94
CA ALA A 9 2.74 18.07 -17.85
C ALA A 9 1.94 18.31 -19.15
N LYS A 10 1.37 17.25 -19.75
CA LYS A 10 0.52 17.37 -20.95
C LYS A 10 -0.74 18.20 -20.70
N ALA A 11 -1.29 18.12 -19.49
CA ALA A 11 -2.42 18.94 -19.05
C ALA A 11 -2.03 20.38 -18.66
N GLY A 12 -0.74 20.74 -18.71
CA GLY A 12 -0.25 22.06 -18.32
C GLY A 12 -0.16 22.27 -16.81
N ILE A 13 -0.17 21.19 -16.01
CA ILE A 13 -0.04 21.25 -14.56
C ILE A 13 1.46 21.43 -14.23
N PRO A 14 1.83 22.45 -13.43
CA PRO A 14 3.21 22.64 -12.99
C PRO A 14 3.71 21.42 -12.19
N LEU A 15 4.91 20.95 -12.51
CA LEU A 15 5.55 19.86 -11.79
C LEU A 15 6.61 20.41 -10.83
N GLY A 16 6.63 19.87 -9.62
CA GLY A 16 7.70 20.10 -8.63
C GLY A 16 8.48 18.81 -8.39
N GLU A 17 9.73 18.95 -7.94
CA GLU A 17 10.49 17.82 -7.42
C GLU A 17 10.21 17.65 -5.91
N LEU A 18 10.09 16.41 -5.46
CA LEU A 18 9.93 16.10 -4.05
C LEU A 18 11.26 16.30 -3.32
N GLY A 19 11.43 17.46 -2.69
CA GLY A 19 12.57 17.73 -1.82
C GLY A 19 12.32 17.30 -0.37
N ASN A 20 13.40 17.08 0.40
CA ASN A 20 13.39 16.60 1.80
C ASN A 20 12.59 17.48 2.79
N SER A 21 12.15 18.68 2.41
CA SER A 21 11.38 19.61 3.26
C SER A 21 10.04 20.03 2.63
N SER A 22 9.55 19.28 1.65
CA SER A 22 8.31 19.62 0.94
C SER A 22 7.12 19.07 1.72
N GLN A 23 6.32 19.94 2.33
CA GLN A 23 5.02 19.55 2.89
C GLN A 23 4.00 19.54 1.75
N ILE A 24 3.24 18.46 1.64
CA ILE A 24 2.19 18.32 0.63
C ILE A 24 0.85 18.62 1.32
N ASP A 25 0.09 19.61 0.85
CA ASP A 25 -1.21 19.91 1.45
C ASP A 25 -2.22 18.78 1.21
N PHE A 26 -2.27 18.29 -0.04
CA PHE A 26 -3.19 17.24 -0.47
C PHE A 26 -2.49 16.26 -1.40
N ALA A 27 -2.70 14.98 -1.17
CA ALA A 27 -2.38 13.94 -2.15
C ALA A 27 -3.66 13.19 -2.57
N PHE A 28 -3.79 12.98 -3.88
CA PHE A 28 -4.86 12.20 -4.48
C PHE A 28 -4.26 10.91 -5.01
N ASP A 29 -4.87 9.77 -4.69
CA ASP A 29 -4.47 8.48 -5.22
C ASP A 29 -5.66 7.52 -5.32
N ASP A 30 -5.47 6.43 -6.06
CA ASP A 30 -6.37 5.29 -6.00
C ASP A 30 -5.97 4.37 -4.85
N VAL A 31 -6.85 3.44 -4.50
CA VAL A 31 -6.62 2.45 -3.45
C VAL A 31 -7.17 1.11 -3.89
N ASP A 32 -6.55 0.00 -3.49
CA ASP A 32 -7.05 -1.33 -3.82
C ASP A 32 -8.28 -1.68 -2.98
N ILE A 33 -8.22 -1.40 -1.67
CA ILE A 33 -9.31 -1.64 -0.71
C ILE A 33 -9.35 -0.51 0.31
N ILE A 34 -10.53 -0.03 0.66
CA ILE A 34 -10.74 0.87 1.79
C ILE A 34 -11.85 0.34 2.69
N GLU A 35 -11.60 0.30 4.00
CA GLU A 35 -12.55 -0.17 4.99
C GLU A 35 -13.59 0.90 5.34
N GLU A 36 -14.85 0.49 5.37
CA GLU A 36 -15.97 1.25 5.88
C GLU A 36 -15.69 1.74 7.31
N ARG A 37 -16.02 3.01 7.58
CA ARG A 37 -15.91 3.69 8.89
C ARG A 37 -14.49 4.08 9.30
N THR A 38 -13.53 3.17 9.26
CA THR A 38 -12.16 3.45 9.72
C THR A 38 -11.34 4.19 8.66
N LEU A 39 -11.71 4.03 7.39
CA LEU A 39 -10.97 4.50 6.22
C LEU A 39 -9.53 3.93 6.16
N ILE A 40 -9.28 2.80 6.83
CA ILE A 40 -8.03 2.07 6.66
C ILE A 40 -7.97 1.56 5.23
N SER A 41 -6.86 1.85 4.56
CA SER A 41 -6.66 1.63 3.13
C SER A 41 -5.51 0.68 2.85
N VAL A 42 -5.68 -0.18 1.85
CA VAL A 42 -4.64 -1.04 1.29
C VAL A 42 -4.31 -0.56 -0.11
N ILE A 43 -3.02 -0.27 -0.35
CA ILE A 43 -2.48 0.12 -1.66
C ILE A 43 -1.40 -0.88 -2.09
N GLY A 44 -1.20 -1.02 -3.39
CA GLY A 44 -0.14 -1.84 -3.98
C GLY A 44 -0.50 -3.29 -4.30
N CYS A 45 -1.76 -3.71 -4.19
CA CYS A 45 -2.20 -5.07 -4.58
C CYS A 45 -2.28 -5.23 -6.10
N GLN A 46 -2.92 -4.29 -6.81
CA GLN A 46 -3.06 -4.36 -8.27
C GLN A 46 -1.84 -3.80 -9.01
N ARG A 47 -1.00 -3.02 -8.31
CA ARG A 47 0.16 -2.33 -8.87
C ARG A 47 1.46 -3.15 -8.84
N LEU A 48 1.37 -4.45 -8.53
CA LEU A 48 2.48 -5.43 -8.63
C LEU A 48 2.94 -5.73 -10.09
N GLN A 49 2.59 -4.88 -11.05
CA GLN A 49 3.10 -4.88 -12.43
C GLN A 49 3.52 -3.47 -12.91
N GLY A 50 3.56 -2.47 -12.00
CA GLY A 50 4.00 -1.11 -12.30
C GLY A 50 5.53 -0.96 -12.27
N GLU A 51 6.05 0.04 -12.99
CA GLU A 51 7.48 0.38 -13.00
C GLU A 51 7.93 1.11 -11.73
N GLU A 52 7.00 1.72 -10.97
CA GLU A 52 7.33 2.42 -9.73
C GLU A 52 7.14 1.56 -8.47
N PRO A 53 8.08 1.64 -7.51
CA PRO A 53 7.98 0.91 -6.26
C PRO A 53 6.89 1.51 -5.35
N ILE A 54 6.06 0.63 -4.77
CA ILE A 54 5.06 0.96 -3.73
C ILE A 54 5.63 1.81 -2.58
N ILE A 55 6.93 1.66 -2.27
CA ILE A 55 7.62 2.45 -1.24
C ILE A 55 7.62 3.94 -1.59
N GLN A 56 7.85 4.31 -2.85
CA GLN A 56 7.87 5.72 -3.26
C GLN A 56 6.47 6.34 -3.21
N GLU A 57 5.45 5.59 -3.62
CA GLU A 57 4.05 6.00 -3.49
C GLU A 57 3.69 6.25 -2.02
N LYS A 58 3.96 5.25 -1.15
CA LYS A 58 3.73 5.38 0.29
C LYS A 58 4.50 6.55 0.91
N LEU A 59 5.73 6.81 0.47
CA LEU A 59 6.53 7.94 0.94
C LEU A 59 5.84 9.27 0.61
N VAL A 60 5.41 9.47 -0.63
CA VAL A 60 4.68 10.70 -1.04
C VAL A 60 3.41 10.88 -0.22
N LEU A 61 2.62 9.81 -0.05
CA LEU A 61 1.38 9.87 0.73
C LEU A 61 1.67 10.19 2.21
N SER A 62 2.77 9.69 2.77
CA SER A 62 3.14 9.96 4.17
C SER A 62 3.58 11.41 4.43
N MET A 63 3.93 12.16 3.38
CA MET A 63 4.31 13.57 3.45
C MET A 63 3.12 14.53 3.24
N ALA A 64 1.92 13.99 3.02
CA ALA A 64 0.72 14.77 2.78
C ALA A 64 -0.08 15.01 4.07
N ASP A 65 -0.51 16.25 4.27
CA ASP A 65 -1.39 16.63 5.39
C ASP A 65 -2.77 16.02 5.25
N GLN A 66 -3.26 15.88 4.01
CA GLN A 66 -4.56 15.30 3.69
C GLN A 66 -4.43 14.29 2.55
N LEU A 67 -5.03 13.12 2.75
CA LEU A 67 -5.13 12.06 1.75
C LEU A 67 -6.55 11.96 1.21
N VAL A 68 -6.69 11.96 -0.11
CA VAL A 68 -7.96 11.82 -0.81
C VAL A 68 -7.90 10.61 -1.72
N PHE A 69 -8.59 9.54 -1.33
CA PHE A 69 -8.67 8.34 -2.16
C PHE A 69 -9.83 8.41 -3.15
N MET A 70 -9.53 8.17 -4.43
CA MET A 70 -10.52 7.97 -5.48
C MET A 70 -10.93 6.50 -5.51
N VAL A 71 -12.20 6.23 -5.18
CA VAL A 71 -12.71 4.86 -5.03
C VAL A 71 -13.97 4.62 -5.84
N THR A 72 -14.09 3.37 -6.30
CA THR A 72 -15.31 2.79 -6.85
C THR A 72 -16.00 1.94 -5.79
N GLU A 73 -17.28 1.61 -6.01
CA GLU A 73 -18.08 0.79 -5.08
C GLU A 73 -17.39 -0.53 -4.71
N ASN A 74 -16.69 -1.16 -5.66
CA ASN A 74 -16.01 -2.43 -5.45
C ASN A 74 -14.77 -2.33 -4.54
N GLN A 75 -14.19 -1.14 -4.36
CA GLN A 75 -13.04 -0.91 -3.50
C GLN A 75 -13.46 -0.56 -2.07
N TYR A 76 -14.72 -0.18 -1.86
CA TYR A 76 -15.27 0.18 -0.56
C TYR A 76 -15.85 -1.06 0.14
N LYS A 77 -15.23 -1.48 1.24
CA LYS A 77 -15.51 -2.79 1.89
C LYS A 77 -15.89 -2.64 3.35
N ARG A 78 -16.83 -3.47 3.82
CA ARG A 78 -17.22 -3.52 5.25
C ARG A 78 -16.10 -3.90 6.22
N GLY A 79 -15.09 -4.60 5.72
CA GLY A 79 -13.90 -5.03 6.44
C GLY A 79 -12.76 -5.16 5.45
N LEU A 80 -11.52 -5.12 5.93
CA LEU A 80 -10.38 -5.48 5.10
C LEU A 80 -10.43 -6.98 4.78
N GLU A 81 -10.45 -7.31 3.49
CA GLU A 81 -10.46 -8.67 2.98
C GLU A 81 -9.45 -8.80 1.85
N GLY A 82 -8.88 -9.99 1.67
CA GLY A 82 -7.91 -10.24 0.61
C GLY A 82 -6.49 -9.91 1.03
N SER A 83 -5.66 -9.52 0.06
CA SER A 83 -4.22 -9.48 0.22
C SER A 83 -3.68 -8.17 0.78
N ILE A 84 -2.69 -8.22 1.66
CA ILE A 84 -1.92 -7.05 2.11
C ILE A 84 -0.49 -7.13 1.53
N PRO A 85 -0.05 -6.14 0.73
CA PRO A 85 1.27 -6.15 0.15
C PRO A 85 2.33 -5.77 1.20
N VAL A 86 3.41 -6.54 1.26
CA VAL A 86 4.53 -6.34 2.18
C VAL A 86 5.83 -6.34 1.40
N VAL A 87 6.64 -5.29 1.51
CA VAL A 87 7.97 -5.24 0.87
C VAL A 87 9.01 -5.71 1.86
N ILE A 88 9.82 -6.71 1.48
CA ILE A 88 10.89 -7.23 2.33
C ILE A 88 12.23 -7.23 1.61
N GLU A 89 13.31 -7.20 2.40
CA GLU A 89 14.66 -7.28 1.85
C GLU A 89 14.93 -8.64 1.19
N SER A 90 15.65 -8.60 0.08
CA SER A 90 15.85 -9.79 -0.75
C SER A 90 16.78 -10.84 -0.13
N LEU A 91 17.65 -10.43 0.80
CA LEU A 91 18.72 -11.27 1.34
C LEU A 91 18.19 -12.36 2.29
N ASN A 92 17.13 -12.07 3.05
CA ASN A 92 16.56 -12.98 4.07
C ASN A 92 15.07 -13.25 3.86
N TRP A 93 14.60 -13.13 2.61
CA TRP A 93 13.17 -13.19 2.31
C TRP A 93 12.47 -14.44 2.87
N LEU A 94 13.13 -15.61 2.84
CA LEU A 94 12.52 -16.88 3.26
C LEU A 94 12.26 -16.90 4.78
N GLU A 95 13.25 -16.54 5.57
CA GLU A 95 13.12 -16.47 7.03
C GLU A 95 12.07 -15.42 7.43
N THR A 96 12.12 -14.23 6.84
CA THR A 96 11.11 -13.19 7.07
C THR A 96 9.70 -13.65 6.65
N THR A 97 9.57 -14.51 5.64
CA THR A 97 8.25 -15.02 5.23
C THR A 97 7.73 -16.10 6.13
N GLU A 98 8.60 -16.97 6.65
CA GLU A 98 8.22 -17.95 7.67
C GLU A 98 7.78 -17.23 8.96
N GLU A 99 8.50 -16.18 9.38
CA GLU A 99 8.08 -15.36 10.53
C GLU A 99 6.73 -14.68 10.32
N ILE A 100 6.44 -14.19 9.10
CA ILE A 100 5.14 -13.60 8.76
C ILE A 100 4.05 -14.68 8.74
N ASP A 101 4.30 -15.84 8.14
CA ASP A 101 3.36 -16.97 8.09
C ASP A 101 3.03 -17.48 9.50
N ASP A 102 4.03 -17.54 10.40
CA ASP A 102 3.83 -17.91 11.80
C ASP A 102 3.03 -16.86 12.59
N LEU A 103 3.17 -15.56 12.25
CA LEU A 103 2.54 -14.46 12.96
C LEU A 103 1.08 -14.21 12.53
N PHE A 104 0.76 -14.47 11.26
CA PHE A 104 -0.56 -14.19 10.68
C PHE A 104 -1.34 -15.49 10.42
N LEU A 105 -2.64 -15.50 10.69
CA LEU A 105 -3.52 -16.66 10.44
C LEU A 105 -3.85 -16.88 8.96
N GLY A 106 -3.02 -16.40 8.03
CA GLY A 106 -3.27 -16.44 6.60
C GLY A 106 -2.00 -16.79 5.84
N ASP A 107 -2.15 -17.64 4.82
CA ASP A 107 -1.04 -18.12 3.99
C ASP A 107 -0.29 -16.93 3.37
N ALA A 108 1.03 -16.88 3.58
CA ALA A 108 1.90 -15.92 2.92
C ALA A 108 2.26 -16.39 1.49
N GLU A 109 1.72 -15.73 0.46
CA GLU A 109 2.07 -16.05 -0.93
C GLU A 109 3.19 -15.14 -1.48
N PHE A 110 4.17 -15.76 -2.14
CA PHE A 110 5.30 -15.06 -2.76
C PHE A 110 4.99 -14.56 -4.17
N SER A 111 5.19 -13.27 -4.44
CA SER A 111 5.15 -12.68 -5.79
C SER A 111 6.48 -12.01 -6.14
N GLN A 112 7.19 -12.54 -7.13
CA GLN A 112 8.50 -12.01 -7.53
C GLN A 112 8.35 -10.80 -8.47
N GLN A 113 8.86 -9.63 -8.05
CA GLN A 113 9.19 -8.53 -8.95
C GLN A 113 10.67 -8.20 -8.91
N LEU A 114 11.22 -7.82 -10.06
CA LEU A 114 12.63 -7.50 -10.23
C LEU A 114 12.96 -6.22 -9.46
N ILE A 115 13.87 -6.36 -8.49
CA ILE A 115 14.56 -5.35 -7.66
C ILE A 115 13.93 -5.02 -6.29
N SER A 116 12.71 -5.46 -5.98
CA SER A 116 12.28 -5.64 -4.58
C SER A 116 11.20 -6.71 -4.48
N LYS A 117 11.34 -7.62 -3.52
CA LYS A 117 10.45 -8.76 -3.34
C LYS A 117 9.25 -8.31 -2.49
N SER A 118 8.05 -8.35 -3.05
CA SER A 118 6.82 -8.00 -2.35
C SER A 118 5.95 -9.25 -2.13
N PHE A 119 5.46 -9.44 -0.91
CA PHE A 119 4.55 -10.51 -0.51
C PHE A 119 3.13 -9.99 -0.38
N VAL A 120 2.17 -10.90 -0.38
CA VAL A 120 0.74 -10.64 -0.45
C VAL A 120 0.10 -11.48 0.67
N ILE A 121 -0.24 -10.87 1.82
CA ILE A 121 -0.85 -11.59 2.97
C ILE A 121 -2.34 -11.75 2.72
N LEU A 122 -2.84 -12.96 2.47
CA LEU A 122 -4.27 -13.23 2.30
C LEU A 122 -4.98 -13.26 3.67
N GLN A 123 -5.70 -12.20 4.04
CA GLN A 123 -6.58 -12.24 5.22
C GLN A 123 -7.87 -13.03 4.92
N GLN A 124 -8.08 -14.12 5.65
CA GLN A 124 -9.38 -14.82 5.72
C GLN A 124 -10.37 -14.06 6.61
N PRO A 125 -11.70 -14.20 6.39
CA PRO A 125 -12.70 -13.32 6.97
C PRO A 125 -12.70 -13.30 8.51
N LEU A 126 -12.65 -12.09 9.04
CA LEU A 126 -12.69 -11.69 10.46
C LEU A 126 -14.00 -12.12 11.16
N ASN A 127 -14.08 -13.38 11.60
CA ASN A 127 -15.10 -13.82 12.56
C ASN A 127 -14.48 -14.37 13.85
N ASN A 128 -13.35 -13.82 14.29
CA ASN A 128 -12.72 -14.16 15.57
C ASN A 128 -12.56 -12.89 16.46
N PRO A 129 -13.25 -12.78 17.60
CA PRO A 129 -13.32 -11.57 18.43
C PRO A 129 -12.05 -11.27 19.26
N ALA A 130 -10.88 -11.72 18.82
CA ALA A 130 -9.66 -11.78 19.66
C ALA A 130 -8.57 -10.74 19.35
N TYR A 131 -8.74 -9.79 18.43
CA TYR A 131 -7.64 -8.89 18.07
C TYR A 131 -7.81 -7.44 18.56
N VAL A 132 -6.88 -7.09 19.46
CA VAL A 132 -6.53 -5.74 19.89
C VAL A 132 -5.64 -5.12 18.81
N SER A 133 -5.97 -3.89 18.40
CA SER A 133 -5.13 -3.07 17.52
C SER A 133 -3.74 -2.90 18.15
N HIS A 134 -2.71 -3.45 17.52
CA HIS A 134 -1.33 -3.09 17.80
C HIS A 134 -0.89 -2.04 16.78
N THR A 135 -0.91 -0.79 17.21
CA THR A 135 -0.23 0.31 16.51
C THR A 135 1.27 0.11 16.73
N PHE A 136 2.00 -0.26 15.68
CA PHE A 136 3.46 -0.19 15.71
C PHE A 136 3.85 1.28 15.50
N LEU A 137 4.08 1.98 16.60
CA LEU A 137 4.88 3.18 16.65
C LEU A 137 6.24 2.78 17.24
N ASP A 138 7.27 2.83 16.42
CA ASP A 138 8.55 3.53 16.68
C ASP A 138 9.39 3.54 15.40
#